data_AF-A0A2I3H8H0-F1
#
_entry.id   AF-A0A2I3H8H0-F1
#
_cell.length_a   1.000
_cell.length_b   1.000
_cell.length_c   1.000
_cell.angle_alpha   90.00
_cell.angle_beta   90.00
_cell.angle_gamma   90.00
#
_symmetry.space_group_name_H-M   'P 1'
#
loop_
_entity.id
_entity.type
_entity.pdbx_description
1 polymer ?
#
loop_
_entity_poly.entity_id
_entity_poly.type
_entity_poly.pdbx_seq_one_letter_code
_entity_poly.pdbx_strand_id
1 'polypeptide(L)'
;MGARACALALCVAVAIVAGASSESLGTEQRVVGRAAGAPYWTRPERMDKKLLAVPAANTVRFRCPAAGNPTPSISWLKNGKEFRGEHRIGGIKLRHQQWSLVMESVVPSDRGNYTCVVENKFGSIRQTYTLDVLERSPHRPILQAGLPANQTAVLGSDVEFHCKVYSDAQPHIQWLKHVEVNGSKVGPDGTPYVTVLKSWISESVEADVRLRLANVSERDGGEYLCRATNFIGVAEKAFWLSVHGPQADGRR
;
A
#
# COMPACT_ATOMS: atom_id res chain seq x y z
N MET A 1 79.86 79.37 19.04
CA MET A 1 79.04 80.27 18.22
C MET A 1 77.74 79.54 17.95
N GLY A 2 76.58 79.81 18.54
CA GLY A 2 76.09 80.99 19.24
C GLY A 2 74.87 81.53 18.49
N ALA A 3 73.67 80.98 18.77
CA ALA A 3 72.33 81.59 18.65
C ALA A 3 71.27 80.48 18.58
N ARG A 4 70.05 80.57 19.13
CA ARG A 4 69.34 81.54 19.97
C ARG A 4 68.01 80.88 20.35
N ALA A 5 67.57 81.07 21.60
CA ALA A 5 66.18 81.36 22.06
C ALA A 5 65.06 80.32 21.75
N CYS A 6 63.98 80.15 22.51
CA CYS A 6 63.37 80.95 23.57
C CYS A 6 62.28 80.12 24.31
N ALA A 7 62.05 80.47 25.60
CA ALA A 7 60.83 80.34 26.42
C ALA A 7 60.25 78.94 26.75
N LEU A 8 60.24 78.49 28.02
CA LEU A 8 59.31 78.84 29.15
C LEU A 8 57.86 78.40 28.84
N ALA A 9 57.11 77.64 29.64
CA ALA A 9 57.18 77.40 31.08
C ALA A 9 56.41 76.12 31.50
N LEU A 10 57.00 75.41 32.48
CA LEU A 10 56.42 74.85 33.72
C LEU A 10 54.91 74.52 33.81
N CYS A 11 54.61 73.23 34.04
CA CYS A 11 53.83 72.81 35.20
C CYS A 11 54.20 71.36 35.61
N VAL A 12 54.26 71.12 36.92
CA VAL A 12 54.83 69.93 37.58
C VAL A 12 53.73 69.03 38.16
N ALA A 13 53.95 67.71 38.04
CA ALA A 13 53.42 66.56 38.80
C ALA A 13 51.92 66.20 38.64
N VAL A 14 51.47 64.94 38.70
CA VAL A 14 51.87 63.75 39.48
C VAL A 14 51.48 62.47 38.68
N ALA A 15 52.27 61.39 38.80
CA ALA A 15 51.99 60.05 38.24
C ALA A 15 50.91 59.29 39.05
N ILE A 16 50.13 58.34 38.48
CA ILE A 16 50.32 56.88 38.66
C ILE A 16 49.15 56.07 38.02
N VAL A 17 49.54 55.04 37.25
CA VAL A 17 48.96 53.68 36.99
C VAL A 17 47.75 53.44 36.06
N ALA A 18 48.10 52.79 34.94
CA ALA A 18 47.52 51.65 34.22
C ALA A 18 46.00 51.36 34.20
N GLY A 19 45.47 51.27 32.98
CA GLY A 19 44.26 50.54 32.64
C GLY A 19 44.17 50.38 31.12
N ALA A 20 44.58 49.23 30.59
CA ALA A 20 44.36 48.87 29.20
C ALA A 20 42.90 48.40 29.03
N SER A 21 42.13 49.09 28.18
CA SER A 21 40.87 48.57 27.66
C SER A 21 40.85 48.78 26.16
N SER A 22 40.85 47.66 25.45
CA SER A 22 40.76 47.55 24.00
C SER A 22 39.48 48.19 23.46
N GLU A 23 39.61 49.26 22.69
CA GLU A 23 38.53 49.73 21.82
C GLU A 23 38.39 48.74 20.66
N SER A 24 37.28 48.00 20.68
CA SER A 24 36.89 47.09 19.61
C SER A 24 36.28 47.89 18.46
N LEU A 25 36.77 47.64 17.24
CA LEU A 25 36.13 48.06 16.00
C LEU A 25 34.67 47.59 16.02
N GLY A 26 33.73 48.52 15.96
CA GLY A 26 32.32 48.23 15.73
C GLY A 26 32.15 47.57 14.37
N THR A 27 31.99 46.26 14.35
CA THR A 27 31.46 45.53 13.19
C THR A 27 29.99 45.90 13.03
N GLU A 28 29.68 46.69 11.99
CA GLU A 28 28.32 46.74 11.45
C GLU A 28 27.90 45.31 11.08
N GLN A 29 27.01 44.75 11.89
CA GLN A 29 26.42 43.45 11.64
C GLN A 29 25.38 43.63 10.52
N ARG A 30 25.86 43.55 9.28
CA ARG A 30 25.02 43.53 8.07
C ARG A 30 24.13 42.29 8.15
N VAL A 31 22.88 42.48 8.57
CA VAL A 31 21.83 41.47 8.48
C VAL A 31 21.69 41.13 7.00
N VAL A 32 22.25 40.00 6.57
CA VAL A 32 22.03 39.45 5.23
C VAL A 32 20.57 39.00 5.19
N GLY A 33 19.68 39.93 4.82
CA GLY A 33 18.30 39.60 4.50
C GLY A 33 18.31 38.52 3.43
N ARG A 34 17.67 37.37 3.69
CA ARG A 34 17.49 36.30 2.68
C ARG A 34 17.00 36.95 1.39
N ALA A 35 17.71 36.75 0.28
CA ALA A 35 17.31 37.29 -1.01
C ALA A 35 15.85 36.91 -1.30
N ALA A 36 15.04 37.91 -1.67
CA ALA A 36 13.66 37.70 -2.08
C ALA A 36 13.65 36.86 -3.37
N GLY A 37 12.72 35.92 -3.50
CA GLY A 37 12.75 34.97 -4.60
C GLY A 37 11.48 34.13 -4.75
N ALA A 38 11.29 33.62 -5.96
CA ALA A 38 10.20 32.73 -6.33
C ALA A 38 10.28 31.38 -5.58
N PRO A 39 9.17 30.63 -5.51
CA PRO A 39 9.14 29.35 -4.82
C PRO A 39 10.04 28.30 -5.50
N TYR A 40 10.61 27.40 -4.71
CA TYR A 40 11.35 26.25 -5.20
C TYR A 40 11.10 25.01 -4.33
N TRP A 41 11.31 23.82 -4.92
CA TRP A 41 11.20 22.54 -4.22
C TRP A 41 12.39 22.31 -3.30
N THR A 42 12.13 22.07 -2.02
CA THR A 42 13.20 21.81 -1.02
C THR A 42 13.65 20.36 -0.99
N ARG A 43 12.78 19.43 -1.45
CA ARG A 43 13.01 17.98 -1.50
C ARG A 43 12.36 17.36 -2.74
N PRO A 44 12.87 17.65 -3.96
CA PRO A 44 12.30 17.13 -5.21
C PRO A 44 12.28 15.60 -5.28
N GLU A 45 13.26 14.91 -4.69
CA GLU A 45 13.39 13.46 -4.67
C GLU A 45 12.19 12.76 -4.01
N ARG A 46 11.50 13.44 -3.09
CA ARG A 46 10.29 12.91 -2.44
C ARG A 46 9.03 13.03 -3.31
N MET A 47 9.14 13.60 -4.50
CA MET A 47 8.04 13.87 -5.42
C MET A 47 8.18 13.14 -6.76
N ASP A 48 9.25 12.35 -6.94
CA ASP A 48 9.48 11.55 -8.16
C ASP A 48 8.39 10.51 -8.38
N LYS A 49 7.85 9.93 -7.29
CA LYS A 49 6.70 9.03 -7.37
C LYS A 49 5.40 9.82 -7.59
N LYS A 50 5.00 9.95 -8.85
CA LYS A 50 3.78 10.66 -9.26
C LYS A 50 2.53 9.81 -9.19
N LEU A 51 2.64 8.50 -9.46
CA LEU A 51 1.52 7.56 -9.39
C LEU A 51 1.48 6.88 -8.02
N LEU A 52 0.31 6.92 -7.38
CA LEU A 52 0.04 6.27 -6.11
C LEU A 52 -1.21 5.41 -6.24
N ALA A 53 -1.04 4.08 -6.18
CA ALA A 53 -2.13 3.13 -6.08
C ALA A 53 -2.27 2.66 -4.62
N VAL A 54 -3.45 2.82 -4.03
CA VAL A 54 -3.71 2.49 -2.61
C VAL A 54 -5.01 1.72 -2.47
N PRO A 55 -5.10 0.67 -1.63
CA PRO A 55 -6.38 0.07 -1.28
C PRO A 55 -7.39 1.09 -0.73
N ALA A 56 -8.68 0.85 -0.99
CA ALA A 56 -9.76 1.59 -0.35
C ALA A 56 -9.65 1.51 1.20
N ALA A 57 -10.24 2.49 1.89
CA ALA A 57 -10.19 2.67 3.35
C ALA A 57 -8.81 3.03 3.96
N ASN A 58 -7.73 3.06 3.17
CA ASN A 58 -6.44 3.54 3.63
C ASN A 58 -6.34 5.07 3.65
N THR A 59 -5.30 5.60 4.29
CA THR A 59 -4.98 7.04 4.30
C THR A 59 -3.98 7.39 3.21
N VAL A 60 -4.26 8.45 2.46
CA VAL A 60 -3.37 9.01 1.43
C VAL A 60 -2.80 10.34 1.91
N ARG A 61 -1.51 10.56 1.65
CA ARG A 61 -0.82 11.81 1.94
C ARG A 61 0.06 12.26 0.79
N PHE A 62 -0.28 13.40 0.19
CA PHE A 62 0.56 14.09 -0.80
C PHE A 62 1.38 15.19 -0.13
N ARG A 63 2.62 15.42 -0.58
CA ARG A 63 3.53 16.43 -0.01
C ARG A 63 4.26 17.19 -1.11
N CYS A 64 4.25 18.52 -1.03
CA CYS A 64 4.96 19.41 -1.94
C CYS A 64 5.90 20.37 -1.19
N PRO A 65 6.94 19.85 -0.51
CA PRO A 65 7.78 20.64 0.37
C PRO A 65 8.52 21.74 -0.41
N ALA A 66 8.19 23.00 -0.09
CA ALA A 66 8.69 24.16 -0.80
C ALA A 66 9.22 25.24 0.15
N ALA A 67 9.96 26.18 -0.40
CA ALA A 67 10.40 27.40 0.26
C ALA A 67 10.40 28.55 -0.74
N GLY A 68 10.45 29.78 -0.23
CA GLY A 68 10.49 31.02 -1.00
C GLY A 68 10.53 32.22 -0.05
N ASN A 69 10.85 33.40 -0.56
CA ASN A 69 10.81 34.64 0.23
C ASN A 69 10.08 35.75 -0.54
N PRO A 70 8.87 36.18 -0.15
CA PRO A 70 8.09 35.72 1.01
C PRO A 70 7.73 34.23 0.98
N THR A 71 7.47 33.66 2.17
CA THR A 71 7.00 32.28 2.32
C THR A 71 5.77 32.07 1.44
N PRO A 72 5.79 31.09 0.51
CA PRO A 72 4.68 30.91 -0.42
C PRO A 72 3.45 30.30 0.25
N SER A 73 2.29 30.51 -0.36
CA SER A 73 1.07 29.78 -0.03
C SER A 73 1.04 28.42 -0.75
N ILE A 74 0.19 27.50 -0.28
CA ILE A 74 -0.09 26.24 -0.97
C ILE A 74 -1.59 26.03 -1.07
N SER A 75 -2.06 25.70 -2.27
CA SER A 75 -3.43 25.27 -2.57
C SER A 75 -3.41 23.93 -3.33
N TRP A 76 -4.55 23.25 -3.36
CA TRP A 76 -4.69 21.94 -4.01
C TRP A 76 -5.83 21.94 -5.02
N LEU A 77 -5.58 21.27 -6.15
CA LEU A 77 -6.55 21.03 -7.20
C LEU A 77 -6.81 19.52 -7.34
N LYS A 78 -8.05 19.12 -7.59
CA LYS A 78 -8.43 17.78 -8.03
C LYS A 78 -8.95 17.88 -9.45
N ASN A 79 -8.32 17.16 -10.38
CA ASN A 79 -8.65 17.18 -11.81
C ASN A 79 -8.71 18.61 -12.39
N GLY A 80 -7.77 19.46 -11.97
CA GLY A 80 -7.64 20.85 -12.43
C GLY A 80 -8.60 21.86 -11.77
N LYS A 81 -9.52 21.42 -10.91
CA LYS A 81 -10.45 22.30 -10.18
C LYS A 81 -10.04 22.43 -8.71
N GLU A 82 -10.40 23.54 -8.09
CA GLU A 82 -10.12 23.78 -6.67
C GLU A 82 -10.64 22.61 -5.81
N PHE A 83 -9.81 22.11 -4.89
CA PHE A 83 -10.17 20.99 -4.04
C PHE A 83 -10.25 21.40 -2.57
N ARG A 84 -11.48 21.36 -2.05
CA ARG A 84 -11.82 21.74 -0.68
C ARG A 84 -12.46 20.55 0.06
N GLY A 85 -12.63 20.67 1.37
CA GLY A 85 -13.10 19.59 2.23
C GLY A 85 -14.49 19.09 1.85
N GLU A 86 -15.39 20.00 1.47
CA GLU A 86 -16.77 19.72 1.05
C GLU A 86 -16.88 18.85 -0.22
N HIS A 87 -15.82 18.77 -1.03
CA HIS A 87 -15.80 17.92 -2.23
C HIS A 87 -15.63 16.43 -1.91
N ARG A 88 -15.49 16.06 -0.62
CA ARG A 88 -15.23 14.69 -0.18
C ARG A 88 -15.90 14.39 1.16
N ILE A 89 -16.58 13.24 1.24
CA ILE A 89 -17.14 12.74 2.51
C ILE A 89 -15.98 12.42 3.47
N GLY A 90 -16.05 12.94 4.70
CA GLY A 90 -14.95 12.87 5.68
C GLY A 90 -13.90 13.98 5.51
N GLY A 91 -14.06 14.88 4.54
CA GLY A 91 -13.23 16.06 4.37
C GLY A 91 -11.77 15.78 3.99
N ILE A 92 -10.95 16.83 4.14
CA ILE A 92 -9.51 16.81 3.89
C ILE A 92 -8.77 17.50 5.03
N LYS A 93 -7.53 17.06 5.28
CA LYS A 93 -6.65 17.68 6.27
C LYS A 93 -5.49 18.37 5.54
N LEU A 94 -5.57 19.69 5.43
CA LEU A 94 -4.47 20.53 4.96
C LEU A 94 -3.49 20.79 6.11
N ARG A 95 -2.19 20.59 5.85
CA ARG A 95 -1.10 20.87 6.78
C ARG A 95 -0.12 21.80 6.07
N HIS A 96 -0.42 23.10 6.05
CA HIS A 96 0.37 24.11 5.34
C HIS A 96 1.84 24.12 5.79
N GLN A 97 2.11 24.03 7.09
CA GLN A 97 3.47 23.96 7.65
C GLN A 97 4.27 22.73 7.19
N GLN A 98 3.59 21.66 6.76
CA GLN A 98 4.19 20.42 6.29
C GLN A 98 4.00 20.22 4.78
N TRP A 99 3.48 21.25 4.09
CA TRP A 99 3.19 21.25 2.66
C TRP A 99 2.38 20.03 2.19
N SER A 100 1.40 19.58 2.98
CA SER A 100 0.73 18.31 2.71
C SER A 100 -0.79 18.32 2.76
N LEU A 101 -1.39 17.55 1.85
CA LEU A 101 -2.80 17.18 1.82
C LEU A 101 -2.93 15.74 2.33
N VAL A 102 -3.84 15.51 3.28
CA VAL A 102 -4.17 14.18 3.81
C VAL A 102 -5.65 13.88 3.59
N MET A 103 -5.93 12.70 3.05
CA MET A 103 -7.28 12.14 2.88
C MET A 103 -7.32 10.79 3.60
N GLU A 104 -8.19 10.68 4.59
CA GLU A 104 -8.36 9.45 5.40
C GLU A 104 -9.49 8.62 4.82
N SER A 105 -9.34 7.30 4.86
CA SER A 105 -10.34 6.34 4.37
C SER A 105 -10.73 6.59 2.91
N VAL A 106 -9.76 6.51 1.99
CA VAL A 106 -10.00 6.79 0.57
C VAL A 106 -10.99 5.81 -0.07
N VAL A 107 -11.81 6.33 -0.99
CA VAL A 107 -12.86 5.57 -1.70
C VAL A 107 -12.66 5.66 -3.22
N PRO A 108 -13.30 4.81 -4.04
CA PRO A 108 -13.12 4.84 -5.50
C PRO A 108 -13.37 6.21 -6.16
N SER A 109 -14.25 7.04 -5.60
CA SER A 109 -14.50 8.41 -6.09
C SER A 109 -13.37 9.40 -5.77
N ASP A 110 -12.41 9.04 -4.91
CA ASP A 110 -11.19 9.82 -4.65
C ASP A 110 -10.15 9.67 -5.77
N ARG A 111 -10.32 8.75 -6.73
CA ARG A 111 -9.42 8.64 -7.89
C ARG A 111 -9.29 9.97 -8.65
N GLY A 112 -8.09 10.22 -9.19
CA GLY A 112 -7.84 11.36 -10.05
C GLY A 112 -6.49 12.02 -9.83
N ASN A 113 -6.34 13.21 -10.42
CA ASN A 113 -5.11 13.98 -10.42
C ASN A 113 -5.14 15.07 -9.36
N TYR A 114 -4.21 15.02 -8.41
CA TYR A 114 -4.05 15.97 -7.32
C TYR A 114 -2.85 16.88 -7.59
N THR A 115 -3.11 18.17 -7.82
CA THR A 115 -2.05 19.14 -8.13
C THR A 115 -1.87 20.10 -6.97
N CYS A 116 -0.68 20.19 -6.41
CA CYS A 116 -0.34 21.29 -5.50
C CYS A 116 0.13 22.49 -6.31
N VAL A 117 -0.34 23.68 -5.92
CA VAL A 117 0.09 24.96 -6.48
C VAL A 117 0.73 25.74 -5.34
N VAL A 118 2.00 26.11 -5.51
CA VAL A 118 2.79 26.85 -4.52
C VAL A 118 3.20 28.18 -5.12
N GLU A 119 2.83 29.29 -4.48
CA GLU A 119 2.97 30.62 -5.08
C GLU A 119 3.34 31.72 -4.08
N ASN A 120 4.08 32.71 -4.57
CA ASN A 120 4.27 33.99 -3.92
C ASN A 120 4.28 35.10 -4.99
N LYS A 121 4.51 36.36 -4.58
CA LYS A 121 4.54 37.50 -5.50
C LYS A 121 5.61 37.45 -6.61
N PHE A 122 6.56 36.51 -6.54
CA PHE A 122 7.65 36.36 -7.51
C PHE A 122 7.47 35.17 -8.45
N GLY A 123 6.51 34.28 -8.21
CA GLY A 123 6.26 33.16 -9.09
C GLY A 123 5.40 32.06 -8.50
N SER A 124 5.18 31.01 -9.31
CA SER A 124 4.35 29.86 -8.98
C SER A 124 4.97 28.58 -9.53
N ILE A 125 4.95 27.51 -8.74
CA ILE A 125 5.38 26.16 -9.12
C ILE A 125 4.27 25.15 -8.81
N ARG A 126 4.24 24.04 -9.54
CA ARG A 126 3.19 23.01 -9.39
C ARG A 126 3.73 21.60 -9.55
N GLN A 127 3.09 20.65 -8.89
CA GLN A 127 3.36 19.22 -9.02
C GLN A 127 2.04 18.44 -8.99
N THR A 128 1.88 17.47 -9.89
CA THR A 128 0.67 16.64 -10.00
C THR A 128 0.98 15.20 -9.63
N TYR A 129 0.14 14.63 -8.76
CA TYR A 129 0.08 13.22 -8.43
C TYR A 129 -1.16 12.59 -9.03
N THR A 130 -1.07 11.32 -9.43
CA THR A 130 -2.22 10.51 -9.86
C THR A 130 -2.54 9.51 -8.77
N LEU A 131 -3.76 9.56 -8.23
CA LEU A 131 -4.29 8.63 -7.24
C LEU A 131 -5.14 7.57 -7.93
N ASP A 132 -4.79 6.31 -7.73
CA ASP A 132 -5.67 5.17 -7.97
C ASP A 132 -6.07 4.52 -6.63
N VAL A 133 -7.34 4.16 -6.52
CA VAL A 133 -7.91 3.52 -5.33
C VAL A 133 -8.35 2.11 -5.70
N LEU A 134 -7.69 1.12 -5.14
CA LEU A 134 -7.94 -0.29 -5.43
C LEU A 134 -9.05 -0.80 -4.51
N GLU A 135 -10.18 -1.16 -5.09
CA GLU A 135 -11.28 -1.79 -4.34
C GLU A 135 -10.93 -3.28 -4.17
N ARG A 136 -10.24 -3.60 -3.07
CA ARG A 136 -10.05 -4.98 -2.62
C ARG A 136 -10.92 -5.12 -1.37
N SER A 137 -12.08 -5.74 -1.54
CA SER A 137 -12.91 -6.15 -0.41
C SER A 137 -12.55 -7.59 -0.09
N PRO A 138 -11.61 -7.84 0.86
CA PRO A 138 -11.23 -9.19 1.22
C PRO A 138 -12.45 -9.98 1.67
N HIS A 139 -12.77 -10.99 0.88
CA HIS A 139 -13.83 -11.94 1.15
C HIS A 139 -13.22 -13.33 1.30
N ARG A 140 -13.93 -14.26 1.91
CA ARG A 140 -13.54 -15.69 1.84
C ARG A 140 -13.41 -16.12 0.38
N PRO A 141 -12.63 -17.17 0.05
CA PRO A 141 -12.50 -17.63 -1.33
C PRO A 141 -13.86 -17.94 -1.95
N ILE A 142 -13.98 -17.78 -3.26
CA ILE A 142 -15.18 -18.09 -4.03
C ILE A 142 -14.84 -19.26 -4.95
N LEU A 143 -15.63 -20.32 -4.90
CA LEU A 143 -15.51 -21.46 -5.79
C LEU A 143 -16.55 -21.33 -6.90
N GLN A 144 -16.15 -21.49 -8.17
CA GLN A 144 -17.05 -21.36 -9.31
C GLN A 144 -18.23 -22.35 -9.18
N ALA A 145 -19.44 -21.86 -9.43
CA ALA A 145 -20.61 -22.70 -9.48
C ALA A 145 -20.48 -23.81 -10.55
N GLY A 146 -21.03 -24.99 -10.25
CA GLY A 146 -20.98 -26.15 -11.14
C GLY A 146 -19.64 -26.89 -11.18
N LEU A 147 -18.60 -26.38 -10.50
CA LEU A 147 -17.30 -27.04 -10.39
C LEU A 147 -16.91 -27.27 -8.92
N PRO A 148 -16.27 -28.41 -8.59
CA PRO A 148 -16.20 -29.62 -9.41
C PRO A 148 -17.58 -30.25 -9.64
N ALA A 149 -17.74 -30.94 -10.75
CA ALA A 149 -18.97 -31.67 -11.08
C ALA A 149 -18.84 -33.16 -10.73
N ASN A 150 -19.97 -33.79 -10.40
CA ASN A 150 -20.03 -35.24 -10.21
C ASN A 150 -19.69 -35.97 -11.52
N GLN A 151 -18.98 -37.09 -11.43
CA GLN A 151 -18.61 -37.90 -12.59
C GLN A 151 -18.83 -39.40 -12.34
N THR A 152 -19.12 -40.11 -13.43
CA THR A 152 -19.16 -41.57 -13.47
C THR A 152 -17.97 -42.07 -14.29
N ALA A 153 -17.34 -43.15 -13.86
CA ALA A 153 -16.13 -43.68 -14.48
C ALA A 153 -16.17 -45.20 -14.57
N VAL A 154 -15.53 -45.75 -15.60
CA VAL A 154 -15.34 -47.20 -15.73
C VAL A 154 -14.07 -47.62 -14.98
N LEU A 155 -14.05 -48.81 -14.39
CA LEU A 155 -12.84 -49.37 -13.78
C LEU A 155 -11.63 -49.29 -14.72
N GLY A 156 -10.52 -48.82 -14.18
CA GLY A 156 -9.25 -48.63 -14.86
C GLY A 156 -9.13 -47.38 -15.73
N SER A 157 -10.18 -46.57 -15.84
CA SER A 157 -10.13 -45.28 -16.56
C SER A 157 -9.45 -44.18 -15.73
N ASP A 158 -9.08 -43.08 -16.40
CA ASP A 158 -8.57 -41.88 -15.76
C ASP A 158 -9.69 -40.82 -15.71
N VAL A 159 -9.82 -40.13 -14.57
CA VAL A 159 -10.75 -39.00 -14.39
C VAL A 159 -10.02 -37.75 -13.93
N GLU A 160 -10.51 -36.59 -14.36
CA GLU A 160 -10.00 -35.28 -13.96
C GLU A 160 -11.15 -34.39 -13.47
N PHE A 161 -10.96 -33.79 -12.28
CA PHE A 161 -11.88 -32.83 -11.69
C PHE A 161 -11.25 -31.44 -11.71
N HIS A 162 -12.07 -30.44 -12.07
CA HIS A 162 -11.68 -29.04 -12.09
C HIS A 162 -12.34 -28.29 -10.94
N CYS A 163 -11.59 -27.38 -10.33
CA CYS A 163 -12.10 -26.44 -9.34
C CYS A 163 -11.52 -25.06 -9.64
N LYS A 164 -12.39 -24.10 -9.96
CA LYS A 164 -11.98 -22.71 -10.18
C LYS A 164 -12.17 -21.91 -8.90
N VAL A 165 -11.08 -21.35 -8.40
CA VAL A 165 -10.99 -20.61 -7.14
C VAL A 165 -10.69 -19.14 -7.44
N TYR A 166 -11.48 -18.24 -6.84
CA TYR A 166 -11.24 -16.80 -6.84
C TYR A 166 -11.00 -16.33 -5.40
N SER A 167 -9.86 -15.72 -5.12
CA SER A 167 -9.53 -15.18 -3.79
C SER A 167 -8.57 -14.00 -3.92
N ASP A 168 -8.98 -12.84 -3.42
CA ASP A 168 -8.16 -11.62 -3.44
C ASP A 168 -7.04 -11.62 -2.37
N ALA A 169 -7.23 -12.43 -1.32
CA ALA A 169 -6.19 -12.85 -0.40
C ALA A 169 -5.59 -14.20 -0.80
N GLN A 170 -4.30 -14.44 -0.52
CA GLN A 170 -3.60 -15.69 -0.84
C GLN A 170 -4.34 -16.92 -0.26
N PRO A 171 -4.90 -17.83 -1.10
CA PRO A 171 -5.64 -18.97 -0.59
C PRO A 171 -4.75 -20.21 -0.44
N HIS A 172 -4.98 -20.99 0.62
CA HIS A 172 -4.53 -22.36 0.76
C HIS A 172 -5.60 -23.29 0.17
N ILE A 173 -5.21 -24.07 -0.84
CA ILE A 173 -6.11 -24.91 -1.63
C ILE A 173 -5.80 -26.38 -1.36
N GLN A 174 -6.85 -27.17 -1.13
CA GLN A 174 -6.75 -28.58 -0.81
C GLN A 174 -7.80 -29.39 -1.57
N TRP A 175 -7.37 -30.57 -2.04
CA TRP A 175 -8.26 -31.64 -2.45
C TRP A 175 -8.36 -32.64 -1.31
N LEU A 176 -9.58 -32.94 -0.88
CA LEU A 176 -9.85 -33.89 0.20
C LEU A 176 -10.75 -35.02 -0.29
N LYS A 177 -10.64 -36.19 0.35
CA LYS A 177 -11.57 -37.30 0.18
C LYS A 177 -12.21 -37.63 1.52
N HIS A 178 -13.54 -37.75 1.56
CA HIS A 178 -14.21 -38.34 2.71
C HIS A 178 -13.85 -39.81 2.82
N VAL A 179 -13.56 -40.26 4.04
CA VAL A 179 -13.20 -41.65 4.33
C VAL A 179 -14.02 -42.18 5.50
N GLU A 180 -14.11 -43.49 5.59
CA GLU A 180 -14.72 -44.17 6.73
C GLU A 180 -13.63 -44.75 7.63
N VAL A 181 -13.76 -44.51 8.94
CA VAL A 181 -12.88 -45.06 9.97
C VAL A 181 -13.74 -45.89 10.91
N ASN A 182 -13.43 -47.18 11.05
CA ASN A 182 -14.20 -48.13 11.86
C ASN A 182 -15.71 -48.14 11.53
N GLY A 183 -16.06 -48.01 10.25
CA GLY A 183 -17.45 -47.96 9.78
C GLY A 183 -18.18 -46.64 10.02
N SER A 184 -17.51 -45.61 10.55
CA SER A 184 -18.07 -44.26 10.71
C SER A 184 -17.45 -43.27 9.73
N LYS A 185 -18.29 -42.42 9.12
CA LYS A 185 -17.87 -41.26 8.31
C LYS A 185 -17.50 -40.03 9.15
N VAL A 186 -17.86 -40.06 10.43
CA VAL A 186 -17.79 -38.90 11.32
C VAL A 186 -17.12 -39.31 12.63
N GLY A 187 -16.25 -38.45 13.14
CA GLY A 187 -15.60 -38.62 14.43
C GLY A 187 -16.54 -38.37 15.61
N PRO A 188 -16.09 -38.68 16.85
CA PRO A 188 -16.87 -38.45 18.06
C PRO A 188 -17.26 -36.99 18.31
N ASP A 189 -16.51 -36.06 17.72
CA ASP A 189 -16.72 -34.60 17.79
C ASP A 189 -17.69 -34.07 16.72
N GLY A 190 -18.24 -34.95 15.87
CA GLY A 190 -19.10 -34.57 14.76
C GLY A 190 -18.33 -34.11 13.51
N THR A 191 -17.00 -34.16 13.50
CA THR A 191 -16.21 -33.78 12.32
C THR A 191 -16.11 -34.94 11.32
N PRO A 192 -16.33 -34.72 10.02
CA PRO A 192 -16.22 -35.79 9.05
C PRO A 192 -14.76 -36.21 8.87
N TYR A 193 -14.53 -37.52 8.79
CA TYR A 193 -13.20 -38.04 8.48
C TYR A 193 -12.84 -37.72 7.03
N VAL A 194 -11.73 -37.01 6.87
CA VAL A 194 -11.20 -36.61 5.57
C VAL A 194 -9.71 -36.92 5.48
N THR A 195 -9.28 -37.33 4.29
CA THR A 195 -7.86 -37.43 3.93
C THR A 195 -7.51 -36.32 2.95
N VAL A 196 -6.32 -35.74 3.10
CA VAL A 196 -5.82 -34.70 2.18
C VAL A 196 -5.07 -35.38 1.05
N LEU A 197 -5.54 -35.21 -0.18
CA LEU A 197 -4.92 -35.78 -1.38
C LEU A 197 -3.86 -34.86 -1.98
N LYS A 198 -4.15 -33.55 -2.02
CA LYS A 198 -3.23 -32.50 -2.47
C LYS A 198 -3.44 -31.24 -1.65
N SER A 199 -2.38 -30.47 -1.42
CA SER A 199 -2.41 -29.25 -0.61
C SER A 199 -1.30 -28.29 -1.03
N TRP A 200 -1.62 -27.03 -1.32
CA TRP A 200 -0.65 -25.99 -1.66
C TRP A 200 -1.24 -24.58 -1.46
N ILE A 201 -0.38 -23.56 -1.46
CA ILE A 201 -0.77 -22.15 -1.41
C ILE A 201 -0.76 -21.61 -2.84
N SER A 202 -1.82 -20.92 -3.27
CA SER A 202 -1.88 -20.26 -4.58
C SER A 202 -1.39 -18.82 -4.48
N GLU A 203 -0.52 -18.40 -5.39
CA GLU A 203 -0.12 -16.98 -5.51
C GLU A 203 -1.02 -16.18 -6.44
N SER A 204 -1.89 -16.84 -7.20
CA SER A 204 -2.81 -16.22 -8.14
C SER A 204 -4.16 -15.94 -7.51
N VAL A 205 -4.76 -14.79 -7.88
CA VAL A 205 -6.13 -14.41 -7.47
C VAL A 205 -7.18 -15.37 -8.06
N GLU A 206 -6.95 -15.83 -9.28
CA GLU A 206 -7.74 -16.85 -9.96
C GLU A 206 -6.89 -18.10 -10.17
N ALA A 207 -7.41 -19.26 -9.77
CA ALA A 207 -6.73 -20.55 -9.95
C ALA A 207 -7.70 -21.60 -10.49
N ASP A 208 -7.39 -22.19 -11.65
CA ASP A 208 -8.06 -23.38 -12.18
C ASP A 208 -7.26 -24.62 -11.77
N VAL A 209 -7.70 -25.28 -10.70
CA VAL A 209 -6.97 -26.36 -10.04
C VAL A 209 -7.56 -27.72 -10.39
N ARG A 210 -6.70 -28.73 -10.49
CA ARG A 210 -7.10 -30.05 -11.01
C ARG A 210 -6.71 -31.22 -10.11
N LEU A 211 -7.63 -32.17 -9.98
CA LEU A 211 -7.40 -33.48 -9.38
C LEU A 211 -7.58 -34.56 -10.45
N ARG A 212 -6.47 -35.18 -10.83
CA ARG A 212 -6.46 -36.36 -11.71
C ARG A 212 -6.36 -37.62 -10.85
N LEU A 213 -7.28 -38.55 -11.05
CA LEU A 213 -7.24 -39.91 -10.50
C LEU A 213 -7.02 -40.85 -11.69
N ALA A 214 -5.89 -41.55 -11.70
CA ALA A 214 -5.53 -42.45 -12.78
C ALA A 214 -5.86 -43.89 -12.40
N ASN A 215 -6.23 -44.71 -13.38
CA ASN A 215 -6.52 -46.14 -13.21
C ASN A 215 -7.51 -46.40 -12.05
N VAL A 216 -8.68 -45.78 -12.10
CA VAL A 216 -9.65 -45.77 -10.98
C VAL A 216 -10.14 -47.17 -10.61
N SER A 217 -10.26 -47.42 -9.31
CA SER A 217 -10.80 -48.63 -8.71
C SER A 217 -12.11 -48.35 -7.96
N GLU A 218 -12.83 -49.40 -7.53
CA GLU A 218 -14.04 -49.22 -6.72
C GLU A 218 -13.79 -48.42 -5.42
N ARG A 219 -12.57 -48.51 -4.87
CA ARG A 219 -12.16 -47.77 -3.67
C ARG A 219 -12.00 -46.28 -3.91
N ASP A 220 -11.84 -45.85 -5.16
CA ASP A 220 -11.78 -44.43 -5.52
C ASP A 220 -13.19 -43.83 -5.60
N GLY A 221 -14.24 -44.65 -5.66
CA GLY A 221 -15.60 -44.18 -5.50
C GLY A 221 -15.80 -43.45 -4.16
N GLY A 222 -16.64 -42.42 -4.18
CA GLY A 222 -17.01 -41.67 -2.98
C GLY A 222 -17.09 -40.17 -3.18
N GLU A 223 -17.16 -39.47 -2.05
CA GLU A 223 -17.27 -38.02 -1.99
C GLU A 223 -15.90 -37.36 -1.76
N TYR A 224 -15.65 -36.33 -2.54
CA TYR A 224 -14.43 -35.54 -2.53
C TYR A 224 -14.78 -34.06 -2.31
N LEU A 225 -13.81 -33.28 -1.85
CA LEU A 225 -13.96 -31.83 -1.68
C LEU A 225 -12.82 -31.08 -2.36
N CYS A 226 -13.17 -29.99 -3.02
CA CYS A 226 -12.25 -28.88 -3.26
C CYS A 226 -12.46 -27.86 -2.14
N ARG A 227 -11.41 -27.56 -1.36
CA ARG A 227 -11.43 -26.57 -0.28
C ARG A 227 -10.43 -25.46 -0.56
N ALA A 228 -10.87 -24.22 -0.38
CA ALA A 228 -10.02 -23.04 -0.41
C ALA A 228 -10.21 -22.24 0.88
N THR A 229 -9.10 -21.89 1.53
CA THR A 229 -9.08 -21.11 2.77
C THR A 229 -8.21 -19.88 2.61
N ASN A 230 -8.66 -18.73 3.11
CA ASN A 230 -7.81 -17.56 3.28
C ASN A 230 -7.98 -17.01 4.71
N PHE A 231 -7.33 -15.90 5.04
CA PHE A 231 -7.38 -15.33 6.39
C PHE A 231 -8.79 -14.83 6.81
N ILE A 232 -9.72 -14.67 5.86
CA ILE A 232 -11.12 -14.27 6.12
C ILE A 232 -12.01 -15.50 6.38
N GLY A 233 -11.78 -16.61 5.68
CA GLY A 233 -12.58 -17.81 5.89
C GLY A 233 -12.37 -18.92 4.87
N VAL A 234 -13.34 -19.84 4.84
CA VAL A 234 -13.29 -21.09 4.09
C VAL A 234 -14.41 -21.15 3.05
N ALA A 235 -14.12 -21.69 1.87
CA ALA A 235 -15.11 -22.15 0.92
C ALA A 235 -14.80 -23.57 0.45
N GLU A 236 -15.84 -24.37 0.29
CA GLU A 236 -15.72 -25.76 -0.12
C GLU A 236 -16.83 -26.18 -1.08
N LYS A 237 -16.50 -27.12 -1.97
CA LYS A 237 -17.43 -27.75 -2.90
C LYS A 237 -17.20 -29.25 -2.89
N ALA A 238 -18.25 -29.99 -2.53
CA ALA A 238 -18.28 -31.44 -2.59
C ALA A 238 -18.68 -31.92 -3.99
N PHE A 239 -18.15 -33.07 -4.38
CA PHE A 239 -18.48 -33.76 -5.62
C PHE A 239 -18.29 -35.26 -5.46
N TRP A 240 -19.02 -36.03 -6.28
CA TRP A 240 -19.04 -37.49 -6.24
C TRP A 240 -18.33 -38.10 -7.44
N LEU A 241 -17.56 -39.15 -7.18
CA LEU A 241 -17.09 -40.11 -8.17
C LEU A 241 -17.84 -41.43 -7.99
N SER A 242 -18.52 -41.88 -9.04
CA SER A 242 -19.15 -43.21 -9.11
C SER A 242 -18.35 -44.09 -10.07
N VAL A 243 -17.84 -45.22 -9.58
CA VAL A 243 -17.03 -46.15 -10.39
C VAL A 243 -17.85 -47.41 -10.69
N HIS A 244 -17.94 -47.79 -11.96
CA HIS A 244 -18.69 -48.95 -12.42
C HIS A 244 -17.80 -49.93 -13.19
N GLY A 245 -18.10 -51.22 -13.08
CA GLY A 245 -17.46 -52.24 -13.91
C GLY A 245 -17.88 -52.14 -15.38
N PRO A 246 -17.10 -52.70 -16.31
CA PRO A 246 -17.49 -52.79 -17.71
C PRO A 246 -18.82 -53.54 -17.83
N GLN A 247 -19.81 -52.95 -18.50
CA GLN A 247 -21.06 -53.64 -18.82
C GLN A 247 -20.72 -54.84 -19.70
N ALA A 248 -21.13 -56.04 -19.29
CA ALA A 248 -21.05 -57.22 -20.14
C ALA A 248 -21.95 -57.01 -21.36
N ASP A 249 -21.37 -56.84 -22.55
CA ASP A 249 -22.11 -56.81 -23.81
C ASP A 249 -22.81 -58.15 -24.00
N GLY A 250 -24.12 -58.17 -23.77
CA GLY A 250 -24.97 -59.34 -23.84
C GLY A 250 -25.28 -59.76 -25.29
N ARG A 251 -24.25 -60.01 -26.10
CA ARG A 251 -24.41 -60.67 -27.40
C ARG A 251 -24.22 -62.18 -27.23
N ARG A 252 -25.35 -62.87 -27.07
CA ARG A 252 -25.52 -64.28 -27.40
C ARG A 252 -25.53 -64.48 -28.90
#